data_AF-A0AAW1TVT1-F1
#
_entry.id   AF-A0AAW1TVT1-F1
#
_cell.length_a   1.000
_cell.length_b   1.000
_cell.length_c   1.000
_cell.angle_alpha   90.00
_cell.angle_beta   90.00
_cell.angle_gamma   90.00
#
_symmetry.space_group_name_H-M   'P 1'
#
loop_
_entity.id
_entity.type
_entity.pdbx_description
1 polymer ?
#
loop_
_entity_poly.entity_id
_entity_poly.type
_entity_poly.pdbx_seq_one_letter_code
_entity_poly.pdbx_strand_id
1 'polypeptide(L)'
;DELLTLSNNIIETLPKVIMNEFVRKQNVSYNREFNKVKQNDISKIKKLEEQNRPPITYQEKWLRNNSNCDIPLEVKQLLSLGPKHSLRVTPRDIKVDTLLADVEYAINNIDKDKQNYVRAKIQV
;
A
#
# COMPACT_ATOMS: atom_id res chain seq x y z
N ASP A 1 37.09 -0.95 28.82
CA ASP A 1 37.71 -1.64 29.96
C ASP A 1 37.91 -0.77 31.20
N GLU A 2 38.43 0.46 31.10
CA GLU A 2 38.59 1.35 32.26
C GLU A 2 37.27 1.74 32.96
N LEU A 3 36.21 2.03 32.18
CA LEU A 3 34.87 2.33 32.72
C LEU A 3 34.26 1.15 33.49
N LEU A 4 34.52 -0.07 33.04
CA LEU A 4 34.04 -1.29 33.69
C LEU A 4 34.77 -1.51 35.02
N THR A 5 36.08 -1.23 35.04
CA THR A 5 36.93 -1.35 36.22
C THR A 5 36.56 -0.31 37.28
N LEU A 6 36.27 0.92 36.87
CA LEU A 6 35.78 1.98 37.76
C LEU A 6 34.39 1.65 38.32
N SER A 7 33.48 1.13 37.48
CA SER A 7 32.16 0.67 37.91
C SER A 7 32.26 -0.41 38.99
N ASN A 8 33.13 -1.40 38.78
CA ASN A 8 33.32 -2.50 39.73
C ASN A 8 33.90 -2.01 41.07
N ASN A 9 34.89 -1.10 41.03
CA ASN A 9 35.48 -0.52 42.25
C ASN A 9 34.46 0.27 43.08
N ILE A 10 33.53 1.00 42.43
CA ILE A 10 32.48 1.77 43.12
C ILE A 10 31.43 0.83 43.75
N ILE A 11 31.08 -0.26 43.05
CA ILE A 11 30.14 -1.27 43.55
C ILE A 11 30.70 -2.00 44.78
N GLU A 12 32.00 -2.25 44.82
CA GLU A 12 32.66 -2.94 45.93
C GLU A 12 32.90 -2.04 47.16
N THR A 13 33.01 -0.73 46.98
CA THR A 13 33.28 0.23 48.06
C THR A 13 32.02 0.81 48.72
N LEU A 14 30.87 0.81 48.02
CA LEU A 14 29.63 1.38 48.57
C LEU A 14 28.79 0.31 49.29
N PRO A 15 28.10 0.69 50.40
CA PRO A 15 27.12 -0.18 51.02
C PRO A 15 26.05 -0.64 50.02
N LYS A 16 25.80 -1.95 49.96
CA LYS A 16 24.86 -2.58 49.01
C LYS A 16 23.48 -1.91 48.97
N VAL A 17 22.99 -1.43 50.11
CA VAL A 17 21.69 -0.74 50.23
C VAL A 17 21.67 0.57 49.43
N ILE A 18 22.75 1.35 49.49
CA ILE A 18 22.88 2.63 48.77
C ILE A 18 23.00 2.36 47.27
N MET A 19 23.80 1.37 46.88
CA MET A 19 23.97 1.02 45.47
C MET A 19 22.66 0.51 44.84
N ASN A 20 21.90 -0.32 45.57
CA ASN A 20 20.61 -0.80 45.09
C ASN A 20 19.60 0.34 44.90
N GLU A 21 19.53 1.30 45.82
CA GLU A 21 18.69 2.49 45.67
C GLU A 21 19.12 3.36 44.49
N PHE A 22 20.43 3.52 44.28
CA PHE A 22 20.97 4.26 43.14
C PHE A 22 20.59 3.61 41.81
N VAL A 23 20.82 2.30 41.65
CA VAL A 23 20.45 1.55 40.44
C VAL A 23 18.95 1.60 40.21
N ARG A 24 18.13 1.47 41.28
CA ARG A 24 16.67 1.57 41.18
C ARG A 24 16.24 2.93 40.63
N LYS A 25 16.75 4.02 41.20
CA LYS A 25 16.43 5.40 40.76
C LYS A 25 16.89 5.64 39.32
N GLN A 26 18.07 5.15 38.99
CA GLN A 26 18.63 5.29 37.65
C GLN A 26 17.80 4.52 36.62
N ASN A 27 17.38 3.29 36.91
CA ASN A 27 16.47 2.51 36.05
C ASN A 27 15.13 3.23 35.84
N VAL A 28 14.54 3.82 36.89
CA VAL A 28 13.29 4.59 36.76
C VAL A 28 13.48 5.80 35.84
N SER A 29 14.59 6.53 36.00
CA SER A 29 14.90 7.70 35.17
C SER A 29 15.14 7.32 33.70
N TYR A 30 15.94 6.27 33.45
CA TYR A 30 16.18 5.76 32.10
C TYR A 30 14.90 5.26 31.44
N ASN A 31 14.08 4.47 32.15
CA ASN A 31 12.82 3.96 31.62
C ASN A 31 11.87 5.10 31.25
N ARG A 32 11.85 6.19 32.03
CA ARG A 32 11.04 7.37 31.72
C ARG A 32 11.48 8.02 30.40
N GLU A 33 12.76 8.30 30.25
CA GLU A 33 13.27 8.95 29.03
C GLU A 33 13.17 8.03 27.80
N PHE A 34 13.48 6.74 27.97
CA PHE A 34 13.31 5.75 26.91
C PHE A 34 11.86 5.68 26.43
N ASN A 35 10.89 5.59 27.34
CA ASN A 35 9.48 5.53 26.98
C ASN A 35 9.01 6.83 26.32
N LYS A 36 9.52 7.99 26.73
CA LYS A 36 9.23 9.28 26.09
C LYS A 36 9.69 9.29 24.63
N VAL A 37 10.92 8.87 24.36
CA VAL A 37 11.45 8.75 22.99
C VAL A 37 10.63 7.76 22.17
N LYS A 38 10.35 6.57 22.73
CA LYS A 38 9.53 5.54 22.09
C LYS A 38 8.15 6.06 21.69
N GLN A 39 7.46 6.77 22.58
CA GLN A 39 6.13 7.32 22.28
C GLN A 39 6.16 8.40 21.20
N ASN A 40 7.21 9.23 21.18
CA ASN A 40 7.41 10.21 20.12
C ASN A 40 7.59 9.55 18.76
N ASP A 41 8.39 8.49 18.68
CA ASP A 41 8.64 7.79 17.42
C ASP A 41 7.42 7.01 16.93
N ILE A 42 6.67 6.36 17.84
CA ILE A 42 5.36 5.76 17.52
C ILE A 42 4.41 6.81 16.93
N SER A 43 4.37 8.01 17.51
CA SER A 43 3.49 9.09 17.05
C SER A 43 3.89 9.60 15.66
N LYS A 44 5.19 9.67 15.36
CA LYS A 44 5.68 10.03 14.01
C LYS A 44 5.27 8.98 12.98
N ILE A 45 5.43 7.70 13.29
CA ILE A 45 5.05 6.59 12.39
C ILE A 45 3.55 6.65 12.08
N LYS A 46 2.70 6.79 13.10
CA LYS A 46 1.24 6.91 12.90
C LYS A 46 0.86 8.08 12.00
N LYS A 47 1.47 9.25 12.20
CA LYS A 47 1.23 10.42 11.33
C LYS A 47 1.65 10.16 9.88
N LEU A 48 2.74 9.44 9.66
CA LEU A 48 3.19 9.07 8.31
C LEU A 48 2.24 8.04 7.67
N GLU A 49 1.72 7.09 8.44
CA GLU A 49 0.71 6.13 7.95
C GLU A 49 -0.60 6.84 7.55
N GLU A 50 -1.02 7.84 8.32
CA GLU A 50 -2.18 8.68 8.03
C GLU A 50 -1.96 9.58 6.79
N GLN A 51 -0.75 10.11 6.60
CA GLN A 51 -0.42 11.00 5.48
C GLN A 51 -0.13 10.26 4.16
N ASN A 52 0.35 9.02 4.20
CA ASN A 52 0.73 8.25 3.01
C ASN A 52 -0.44 7.63 2.22
N ARG A 53 -1.69 7.94 2.59
CA ARG A 53 -2.85 7.61 1.76
C ARG A 53 -3.56 8.90 1.37
N PRO A 54 -3.06 9.66 0.37
CA PRO A 54 -3.92 10.64 -0.26
C PRO A 54 -5.18 9.90 -0.70
N PRO A 55 -6.38 10.31 -0.25
CA PRO A 55 -7.60 9.68 -0.71
C PRO A 55 -7.59 9.83 -2.23
N ILE A 56 -7.59 8.71 -2.94
CA ILE A 56 -7.74 8.75 -4.39
C ILE A 56 -9.16 9.23 -4.63
N THR A 57 -9.30 10.52 -4.87
CA THR A 57 -10.59 11.16 -5.06
C THR A 57 -11.11 10.80 -6.45
N TYR A 58 -11.94 9.77 -6.50
CA TYR A 58 -12.68 9.42 -7.70
C TYR A 58 -13.70 10.53 -8.01
N GLN A 59 -13.59 11.14 -9.19
CA GLN A 59 -14.62 12.03 -9.73
C GLN A 59 -15.45 11.25 -10.76
N GLU A 60 -16.75 11.12 -10.54
CA GLU A 60 -17.66 10.40 -11.45
C GLU A 60 -17.64 10.90 -12.90
N LYS A 61 -17.24 12.15 -13.11
CA LYS A 61 -17.14 12.76 -14.44
C LYS A 61 -15.96 12.23 -15.26
N TRP A 62 -14.98 11.57 -14.64
CA TRP A 62 -13.76 11.12 -15.33
C TRP A 62 -13.90 9.78 -16.04
N LEU A 63 -14.81 8.92 -15.56
CA LEU A 63 -15.01 7.58 -16.10
C LEU A 63 -16.49 7.35 -16.36
N ARG A 64 -16.84 7.24 -17.65
CA ARG A 64 -18.19 6.88 -18.05
C ARG A 64 -18.29 5.36 -18.13
N ASN A 65 -19.04 4.75 -17.20
CA ASN A 65 -19.37 3.34 -17.30
C ASN A 65 -20.47 3.15 -18.36
N ASN A 66 -20.10 2.59 -19.50
CA ASN A 66 -21.04 2.27 -20.59
C ASN A 66 -21.61 0.84 -20.48
N SER A 67 -21.25 0.09 -19.42
CA SER A 67 -21.78 -1.24 -19.15
C SER A 67 -22.91 -1.18 -18.12
N ASN A 68 -23.80 -2.17 -18.13
CA ASN A 68 -24.80 -2.37 -17.07
C ASN A 68 -24.24 -3.05 -15.81
N CYS A 69 -22.91 -3.11 -15.65
CA CYS A 69 -22.27 -3.69 -14.48
C CYS A 69 -21.89 -2.63 -13.46
N ASP A 70 -22.17 -2.88 -12.19
CA ASP A 70 -21.68 -2.05 -11.09
C ASP A 70 -20.18 -2.28 -10.90
N ILE A 71 -19.40 -1.22 -11.09
CA ILE A 71 -17.95 -1.24 -10.88
C ILE A 71 -17.67 -0.99 -9.39
N PRO A 72 -16.93 -1.89 -8.69
CA PRO A 72 -16.51 -1.68 -7.30
C PRO A 72 -15.72 -0.38 -7.10
N LEU A 73 -15.77 0.18 -5.90
CA LEU A 73 -15.16 1.48 -5.57
C LEU A 73 -13.64 1.45 -5.76
N GLU A 74 -13.00 0.35 -5.40
CA GLU A 74 -11.55 0.14 -5.49
C GLU A 74 -11.09 0.19 -6.96
N VAL A 75 -11.89 -0.38 -7.85
CA VAL A 75 -11.64 -0.35 -9.30
C VAL A 75 -11.83 1.06 -9.85
N LYS A 76 -12.88 1.77 -9.41
CA LYS A 76 -13.10 3.19 -9.77
C LYS A 76 -11.93 4.08 -9.33
N GLN A 77 -11.43 3.88 -8.12
CA GLN A 77 -10.26 4.60 -7.59
C GLN A 77 -9.00 4.28 -8.41
N LEU A 78 -8.72 3.02 -8.68
CA LEU A 78 -7.58 2.60 -9.50
C LEU A 78 -7.61 3.27 -10.88
N LEU A 79 -8.76 3.23 -11.56
CA LEU A 79 -8.93 3.83 -12.88
C LEU A 79 -8.80 5.36 -12.84
N SER A 80 -9.20 6.02 -11.74
CA SER A 80 -9.06 7.48 -11.60
C SER A 80 -7.62 7.99 -11.43
N LEU A 81 -6.65 7.11 -11.18
CA LEU A 81 -5.23 7.48 -11.17
C LEU A 81 -4.71 7.90 -12.56
N GLY A 82 -5.47 7.59 -13.61
CA GLY A 82 -5.18 7.98 -14.98
C GLY A 82 -4.07 7.17 -15.64
N PRO A 83 -3.84 7.41 -16.94
CA PRO A 83 -3.00 6.57 -17.80
C PRO A 83 -1.52 6.52 -17.40
N LYS A 84 -1.04 7.50 -16.63
CA LYS A 84 0.36 7.54 -16.14
C LYS A 84 0.66 6.45 -15.09
N HIS A 85 -0.37 5.96 -14.41
CA HIS A 85 -0.27 4.89 -13.41
C HIS A 85 -0.77 3.54 -13.94
N SER A 86 -1.23 3.51 -15.19
CA SER A 86 -1.59 2.27 -15.87
C SER A 86 -0.33 1.46 -16.18
N LEU A 87 -0.50 0.14 -16.28
CA LEU A 87 0.52 -0.72 -16.85
C LEU A 87 0.93 -0.16 -18.22
N ARG A 88 2.24 -0.10 -18.50
CA ARG A 88 2.74 0.28 -19.84
C ARG A 88 2.43 -0.85 -20.81
N VAL A 89 1.20 -0.86 -21.31
CA VAL A 89 0.78 -1.79 -22.37
C VAL A 89 1.29 -1.22 -23.69
N THR A 90 2.20 -1.92 -24.33
CA THR A 90 2.60 -1.66 -25.71
C THR A 90 1.59 -2.28 -26.67
N PRO A 91 1.45 -1.78 -27.91
CA PRO A 91 0.59 -2.39 -28.92
C PRO A 91 0.91 -3.85 -29.24
N ARG A 92 2.08 -4.36 -28.81
CA ARG A 92 2.48 -5.76 -28.97
C ARG A 92 1.99 -6.66 -27.83
N ASP A 93 1.61 -6.09 -26.69
CA ASP A 93 1.17 -6.84 -25.52
C ASP A 93 -0.28 -7.32 -25.66
N ILE A 94 -1.09 -6.58 -26.43
CA ILE A 94 -2.43 -7.01 -26.83
C ILE A 94 -2.34 -7.47 -28.28
N LYS A 95 -2.43 -8.79 -28.52
CA LYS A 95 -2.48 -9.35 -29.88
C LYS A 95 -3.86 -9.12 -30.49
N VAL A 96 -4.12 -7.89 -30.91
CA VAL A 96 -5.41 -7.46 -31.47
C VAL A 96 -5.82 -8.35 -32.65
N ASP A 97 -4.89 -8.70 -33.54
CA ASP A 97 -5.16 -9.57 -34.69
C ASP A 97 -5.67 -10.96 -34.28
N THR A 98 -5.08 -11.53 -33.23
CA THR A 98 -5.52 -12.81 -32.67
C THR A 98 -6.90 -12.69 -32.05
N LEU A 99 -7.14 -11.60 -31.32
CA LEU A 99 -8.42 -11.35 -30.67
C LEU A 99 -9.55 -11.13 -31.68
N LEU A 100 -9.27 -10.42 -32.78
CA LEU A 100 -10.20 -10.25 -33.90
C LEU A 100 -10.45 -11.57 -34.62
N ALA A 101 -9.42 -12.39 -34.84
CA ALA A 101 -9.57 -13.72 -35.43
C ALA A 101 -10.42 -14.64 -34.55
N ASP A 102 -10.22 -14.61 -33.23
CA ASP A 102 -11.00 -15.40 -32.27
C ASP A 102 -12.46 -14.94 -32.22
N VAL A 103 -12.71 -13.63 -32.26
CA VAL A 103 -14.07 -13.07 -32.35
C VAL A 103 -14.76 -13.50 -33.64
N GLU A 104 -14.07 -13.40 -34.78
CA GLU A 104 -14.63 -13.80 -36.06
C GLU A 104 -14.88 -15.32 -36.13
N TYR A 105 -13.98 -16.11 -35.54
CA TYR A 105 -14.18 -17.55 -35.36
C TYR A 105 -15.42 -17.85 -34.51
N ALA A 106 -15.61 -17.14 -33.40
CA ALA A 106 -16.81 -17.28 -32.57
C ALA A 106 -18.08 -16.89 -33.33
N ILE A 107 -18.07 -15.80 -34.11
CA ILE A 107 -19.20 -15.37 -34.94
C ILE A 107 -19.54 -16.44 -35.99
N ASN A 108 -18.54 -17.03 -36.63
CA ASN A 108 -18.75 -18.07 -37.65
C ASN A 108 -19.38 -19.36 -37.10
N ASN A 109 -19.31 -19.58 -35.79
CA ASN A 109 -19.97 -20.70 -35.11
C ASN A 109 -21.43 -20.40 -34.68
N ILE A 110 -21.91 -19.17 -34.89
CA ILE A 110 -23.30 -18.77 -34.65
C ILE A 110 -24.12 -18.99 -35.94
N ASP A 111 -25.43 -19.11 -35.78
CA ASP A 111 -26.41 -19.20 -36.86
C ASP A 111 -26.23 -18.10 -37.92
N LYS A 112 -26.19 -18.47 -39.21
CA LYS A 112 -25.79 -17.60 -40.33
C LYS A 112 -26.57 -16.30 -40.39
N ASP A 113 -27.86 -16.37 -40.10
CA ASP A 113 -28.77 -15.21 -40.17
C ASP A 113 -28.48 -14.18 -39.07
N LYS A 114 -27.83 -14.59 -37.98
CA LYS A 114 -27.46 -13.73 -36.85
C LYS A 114 -26.04 -13.18 -36.94
N GLN A 115 -25.19 -13.76 -37.80
CA GLN A 115 -23.78 -13.37 -37.91
C GLN A 115 -23.62 -11.89 -38.30
N ASN A 116 -24.35 -11.43 -39.30
CA ASN A 116 -24.28 -10.03 -39.75
C ASN A 116 -24.81 -9.05 -38.71
N TYR A 117 -25.84 -9.44 -37.94
CA TYR A 117 -26.35 -8.64 -36.83
C TYR A 117 -25.32 -8.51 -35.70
N VAL A 118 -24.61 -9.60 -35.39
CA VAL A 118 -23.56 -9.59 -34.37
C VAL A 118 -22.35 -8.76 -34.82
N ARG A 119 -21.90 -8.90 -36.08
CA ARG A 119 -20.83 -8.06 -36.66
C ARG A 119 -21.17 -6.56 -36.58
N ALA A 120 -22.40 -6.19 -36.91
CA ALA A 120 -22.86 -4.80 -36.85
C ALA A 120 -22.90 -4.22 -35.42
N LYS A 121 -22.99 -5.06 -34.39
CA LYS A 121 -22.90 -4.63 -32.97
C LYS A 121 -21.48 -4.49 -32.45
N ILE A 122 -20.51 -5.15 -33.09
CA ILE A 122 -19.11 -5.17 -32.67
C ILE A 122 -18.31 -4.05 -33.34
N GLN A 123 -18.72 -3.59 -34.53
CA GLN A 123 -18.15 -2.40 -35.16
C GLN A 123 -18.48 -1.14 -34.34
N VAL A 124 -17.48 -0.60 -33.66
CA VAL A 124 -17.44 0.73 -33.02
C VAL A 124 -16.40 1.57 -33.74
#